data_AF-E3BMY0-F1
#
_entry.id   AF-E3BMY0-F1
#
_cell.length_a   1.000
_cell.length_b   1.000
_cell.length_c   1.000
_cell.angle_alpha   90.00
_cell.angle_beta   90.00
_cell.angle_gamma   90.00
#
_symmetry.space_group_name_H-M   'P 1'
#
loop_
_entity.id
_entity.type
_entity.pdbx_description
1 polymer ?
#
loop_
_entity_poly.entity_id
_entity_poly.type
_entity_poly.pdbx_seq_one_letter_code
_entity_poly.pdbx_strand_id
1 'polypeptide(L)'
;MKCVSFLLCLCCISFVSSANELLEKYNHKLRQCVSEQKAKKALRKNQIQLSDFKYVLLINNLRIARCSKVEEMQYLLSAATEEPEPTLSQYNSFTLTELSTDEIMRLQVLSVELTDYNLETDFSSLYE
;
A
#
# COMPACT_ATOMS: atom_id res chain seq x y z
N MET A 1 55.48 8.02 -23.45
CA MET A 1 54.05 7.73 -23.68
C MET A 1 53.75 6.28 -23.32
N LYS A 2 53.22 6.04 -22.12
CA LYS A 2 52.62 4.74 -21.74
C LYS A 2 51.45 5.03 -20.79
N CYS A 3 50.39 5.62 -21.34
CA CYS A 3 49.11 5.82 -20.65
C CYS A 3 48.22 4.60 -20.91
N VAL A 4 48.47 3.47 -20.26
CA VAL A 4 47.52 2.35 -20.29
C VAL A 4 47.61 1.64 -18.94
N SER A 5 46.84 2.11 -17.97
CA SER A 5 46.36 1.30 -16.83
C SER A 5 45.36 2.03 -15.92
N PHE A 6 44.67 3.07 -16.42
CA PHE A 6 43.68 3.83 -15.63
C PHE A 6 42.22 3.45 -15.96
N LEU A 7 41.99 2.35 -16.69
CA LEU A 7 40.67 1.96 -17.24
C LEU A 7 40.04 0.73 -16.58
N LEU A 8 40.51 0.34 -15.39
CA LEU A 8 40.00 -0.86 -14.68
C LEU A 8 39.37 -0.56 -13.31
N CYS A 9 38.97 0.69 -13.05
CA CYS A 9 38.39 1.09 -11.77
C CYS A 9 37.08 1.88 -11.94
N LEU A 10 36.14 1.37 -12.74
CA LEU A 10 34.83 2.02 -12.96
C LEU A 10 33.64 1.05 -13.05
N CYS A 11 33.77 -0.18 -12.53
CA CYS A 11 32.67 -1.17 -12.54
C CYS A 11 31.94 -1.36 -11.19
N CYS A 12 32.17 -0.50 -10.18
CA CYS A 12 31.72 -0.81 -8.81
C CYS A 12 30.71 0.17 -8.19
N ILE A 13 30.04 1.06 -8.94
CA ILE A 13 29.16 2.09 -8.32
C ILE A 13 27.65 1.86 -8.58
N SER A 14 27.24 0.87 -9.37
CA SER A 14 25.82 0.76 -9.77
C SER A 14 24.92 -0.10 -8.86
N PHE A 15 25.42 -0.75 -7.80
CA PHE A 15 24.62 -1.72 -7.03
C PHE A 15 23.90 -1.17 -5.79
N VAL A 16 24.21 0.04 -5.32
CA VAL A 16 23.55 0.63 -4.14
C VAL A 16 22.29 1.44 -4.52
N SER A 17 22.08 1.69 -5.82
CA SER A 17 20.97 2.51 -6.31
C SER A 17 19.65 1.76 -6.50
N SER A 18 19.64 0.42 -6.47
CA SER A 18 18.46 -0.38 -6.88
C SER A 18 17.36 -0.44 -5.81
N ALA A 19 17.71 -0.60 -4.53
CA ALA A 19 16.73 -0.72 -3.46
C ALA A 19 16.01 0.61 -3.18
N ASN A 20 16.75 1.71 -3.16
CA ASN A 20 16.17 3.04 -2.96
C ASN A 20 15.28 3.47 -4.14
N GLU A 21 15.69 3.17 -5.38
CA GLU A 21 14.86 3.42 -6.57
C GLU A 21 13.57 2.59 -6.54
N LEU A 22 13.63 1.33 -6.10
CA LEU A 22 12.45 0.47 -5.98
C LEU A 22 11.53 0.89 -4.83
N LEU A 23 12.08 1.39 -3.73
CA LEU A 23 11.31 2.02 -2.65
C LEU A 23 10.60 3.29 -3.16
N GLU A 24 11.29 4.16 -3.89
CA GLU A 24 10.68 5.34 -4.51
C GLU A 24 9.55 4.97 -5.48
N LYS A 25 9.76 3.93 -6.29
CA LYS A 25 8.74 3.39 -7.21
C LYS A 25 7.54 2.84 -6.46
N TYR A 26 7.75 2.08 -5.38
CA TYR A 26 6.69 1.60 -4.50
C TYR A 26 5.89 2.77 -3.91
N ASN A 27 6.58 3.77 -3.36
CA ASN A 27 5.95 4.96 -2.78
C ASN A 27 5.19 5.79 -3.83
N HIS A 28 5.71 5.91 -5.04
CA HIS A 28 5.00 6.54 -6.15
C HIS A 28 3.71 5.78 -6.48
N LYS A 29 3.78 4.44 -6.55
CA LYS A 29 2.60 3.61 -6.82
C LYS A 29 1.57 3.73 -5.70
N LEU A 30 1.97 3.74 -4.43
CA LEU A 30 1.07 3.98 -3.30
C LEU A 30 0.29 5.29 -3.47
N ARG A 31 0.97 6.39 -3.82
CA ARG A 31 0.32 7.69 -4.07
C ARG A 31 -0.68 7.61 -5.22
N GLN A 32 -0.34 6.92 -6.31
CA GLN A 32 -1.26 6.68 -7.41
C GLN A 32 -2.51 5.90 -6.95
N CYS A 33 -2.31 4.80 -6.21
CA CYS A 33 -3.40 3.97 -5.71
C CYS A 33 -4.33 4.73 -4.75
N VAL A 34 -3.77 5.60 -3.89
CA VAL A 34 -4.55 6.52 -3.05
C VAL A 34 -5.38 7.47 -3.91
N SER A 35 -4.77 8.10 -4.93
CA SER A 35 -5.49 8.98 -5.85
C SER A 35 -6.62 8.25 -6.59
N GLU A 36 -6.40 7.00 -7.00
CA GLU A 36 -7.44 6.17 -7.63
C GLU A 36 -8.58 5.84 -6.66
N GLN A 37 -8.31 5.58 -5.37
CA GLN A 37 -9.37 5.42 -4.37
C GLN A 37 -10.14 6.73 -4.13
N LYS A 38 -9.45 7.87 -4.08
CA LYS A 38 -10.07 9.21 -3.91
C LYS A 38 -11.01 9.57 -5.05
N ALA A 39 -10.68 9.15 -6.27
CA ALA A 39 -11.48 9.42 -7.47
C ALA A 39 -12.79 8.60 -7.55
N LYS A 40 -13.01 7.65 -6.64
CA LYS A 40 -14.24 6.84 -6.58
C LYS A 40 -15.45 7.66 -6.11
N LYS A 41 -16.65 7.05 -6.20
CA LYS A 41 -17.91 7.69 -5.84
C LYS A 41 -17.89 8.06 -4.35
N ALA A 42 -18.33 9.28 -4.02
CA ALA A 42 -18.46 9.68 -2.63
C ALA A 42 -19.42 8.76 -1.87
N LEU A 43 -19.02 8.35 -0.67
CA LEU A 43 -19.88 7.62 0.26
C LEU A 43 -20.96 8.56 0.81
N ARG A 44 -22.20 8.09 0.88
CA ARG A 44 -23.36 8.85 1.35
C ARG A 44 -23.84 8.36 2.71
N LYS A 45 -24.65 9.18 3.38
CA LYS A 45 -25.33 8.83 4.64
C LYS A 45 -26.07 7.50 4.51
N ASN A 46 -26.08 6.71 5.59
CA ASN A 46 -26.75 5.41 5.72
C ASN A 46 -26.21 4.27 4.83
N GLN A 47 -25.11 4.47 4.09
CA GLN A 47 -24.50 3.38 3.31
C GLN A 47 -23.61 2.46 4.16
N ILE A 48 -23.27 2.88 5.39
CA ILE A 48 -22.45 2.14 6.34
C ILE A 48 -23.10 2.24 7.72
N GLN A 49 -22.99 1.20 8.56
CA GLN A 49 -23.38 1.27 9.97
C GLN A 49 -22.22 1.78 10.82
N LEU A 50 -22.50 2.47 11.92
CA LEU A 50 -21.45 3.01 12.79
C LEU A 50 -20.49 1.92 13.31
N SER A 51 -21.02 0.72 13.59
CA SER A 51 -20.25 -0.46 14.00
C SER A 51 -19.26 -0.97 12.95
N ASP A 52 -19.50 -0.66 11.67
CA ASP A 52 -18.65 -1.10 10.57
C ASP A 52 -17.46 -0.18 10.30
N PHE A 53 -17.40 0.97 10.98
CA PHE A 53 -16.43 2.03 10.72
C PHE A 53 -14.98 1.52 10.72
N LYS A 54 -14.61 0.70 11.71
CA LYS A 54 -13.25 0.13 11.82
C LYS A 54 -12.87 -0.70 10.58
N TYR A 55 -13.83 -1.34 9.92
CA TYR A 55 -13.59 -2.11 8.71
C TYR A 55 -13.41 -1.22 7.49
N VAL A 56 -14.04 -0.05 7.44
CA VAL A 56 -13.96 0.86 6.29
C VAL A 56 -12.54 1.33 6.04
N LEU A 57 -11.86 1.76 7.12
CA LEU A 57 -10.45 2.16 7.06
C LEU A 57 -9.56 0.99 6.59
N LEU A 58 -9.78 -0.20 7.17
CA LEU A 58 -9.02 -1.40 6.81
C LEU A 58 -9.25 -1.80 5.34
N ILE A 59 -10.49 -1.74 4.84
CA ILE A 59 -10.82 -2.01 3.43
C ILE A 59 -10.06 -1.04 2.52
N ASN A 60 -10.01 0.25 2.86
CA ASN A 60 -9.27 1.22 2.07
C ASN A 60 -7.78 0.86 1.98
N ASN A 61 -7.16 0.55 3.12
CA ASN A 61 -5.75 0.17 3.18
C ASN A 61 -5.47 -1.14 2.42
N LEU A 62 -6.37 -2.12 2.50
CA LEU A 62 -6.26 -3.38 1.75
C LEU A 62 -6.36 -3.16 0.24
N ARG A 63 -7.20 -2.22 -0.22
CA ARG A 63 -7.30 -1.86 -1.64
C ARG A 63 -6.05 -1.18 -2.15
N ILE A 64 -5.50 -0.23 -1.37
CA ILE A 64 -4.25 0.46 -1.71
C ILE A 64 -3.10 -0.55 -1.78
N ALA A 65 -2.95 -1.41 -0.77
CA ALA A 65 -1.92 -2.44 -0.75
C ALA A 65 -2.05 -3.42 -1.94
N ARG A 66 -3.27 -3.84 -2.28
CA ARG A 66 -3.52 -4.70 -3.45
C ARG A 66 -3.10 -4.01 -4.75
N CYS A 67 -3.39 -2.72 -4.90
CA CYS A 67 -3.05 -1.94 -6.09
C CYS A 67 -1.53 -1.74 -6.26
N SER A 68 -0.76 -1.64 -5.17
CA SER A 68 0.70 -1.46 -5.17
C SER A 68 1.50 -2.76 -5.03
N LYS A 69 0.84 -3.93 -5.04
CA LYS A 69 1.44 -5.21 -4.64
C LYS A 69 2.66 -5.61 -5.49
N VAL A 70 2.66 -5.27 -6.78
CA VAL A 70 3.75 -5.65 -7.69
C VAL A 70 5.02 -4.88 -7.34
N GLU A 71 4.90 -3.58 -7.14
CA GLU A 71 6.00 -2.68 -6.79
C GLU A 71 6.51 -2.97 -5.38
N GLU A 72 5.61 -3.26 -4.45
CA GLU A 72 5.96 -3.71 -3.10
C GLU A 72 6.82 -4.98 -3.13
N MET A 73 6.42 -5.98 -3.93
CA MET A 73 7.18 -7.22 -4.06
C MET A 73 8.56 -6.98 -4.68
N GLN A 74 8.67 -6.08 -5.68
CA GLN A 74 9.95 -5.70 -6.28
C GLN A 74 10.88 -5.05 -5.24
N TYR A 75 10.35 -4.13 -4.44
CA TYR A 75 11.07 -3.49 -3.35
C TYR A 75 11.56 -4.51 -2.32
N LEU A 76 10.67 -5.34 -1.78
CA LEU A 76 11.02 -6.33 -0.76
C LEU A 76 12.07 -7.35 -1.24
N LEU A 77 12.02 -7.75 -2.52
CA LEU A 77 13.05 -8.62 -3.10
C LEU A 77 14.41 -7.93 -3.22
N SER A 78 14.43 -6.63 -3.50
CA SER A 78 15.67 -5.85 -3.60
C SER A 78 16.31 -5.52 -2.25
N ALA A 79 15.48 -5.42 -1.20
CA ALA A 79 15.91 -5.13 0.15
C ALA A 79 16.23 -6.39 0.96
N ALA A 80 16.22 -7.59 0.35
CA ALA A 80 16.41 -8.87 1.05
C ALA A 80 17.76 -9.01 1.78
N THR A 81 18.73 -8.12 1.51
CA THR A 81 20.05 -8.09 2.17
C THR A 81 20.15 -7.08 3.31
N GLU A 82 19.14 -6.24 3.51
CA GLU A 82 19.04 -5.22 4.56
C GLU A 82 17.72 -5.39 5.33
N GLU A 83 17.50 -4.63 6.41
CA GLU A 83 16.19 -4.60 7.07
C GLU A 83 15.28 -3.62 6.31
N PRO A 84 14.29 -4.09 5.51
CA PRO A 84 13.45 -3.20 4.72
C PRO A 84 12.56 -2.35 5.63
N GLU A 85 12.29 -1.11 5.21
CA GLU A 85 11.20 -0.31 5.78
C GLU A 85 9.87 -1.09 5.74
N PRO A 86 9.06 -1.02 6.81
CA PRO A 86 7.78 -1.69 6.86
C PRO A 86 6.81 -1.23 5.77
N THR A 87 6.17 -2.18 5.10
CA THR A 87 5.25 -1.90 4.00
C THR A 87 3.78 -1.93 4.44
N LEU A 88 2.90 -1.34 3.62
CA LEU A 88 1.46 -1.31 3.94
C LEU A 88 0.85 -2.71 4.08
N SER A 89 1.31 -3.70 3.30
CA SER A 89 0.80 -5.08 3.43
C SER A 89 1.19 -5.73 4.76
N GLN A 90 2.36 -5.40 5.32
CA GLN A 90 2.79 -5.92 6.63
C GLN A 90 1.90 -5.37 7.76
N TYR A 91 1.62 -4.06 7.76
CA TYR A 91 0.69 -3.45 8.73
C TYR A 91 -0.72 -4.03 8.63
N ASN A 92 -1.21 -4.22 7.40
CA ASN A 92 -2.51 -4.83 7.16
C ASN A 92 -2.56 -6.28 7.67
N SER A 93 -1.50 -7.05 7.49
CA SER A 93 -1.43 -8.45 7.97
C SER A 93 -1.56 -8.52 9.48
N PHE A 94 -0.88 -7.63 10.22
CA PHE A 94 -0.99 -7.57 11.68
C PHE A 94 -2.44 -7.30 12.11
N THR A 95 -3.08 -6.29 11.52
CA THR A 95 -4.47 -5.93 11.82
C THR A 95 -5.43 -7.08 11.48
N LEU A 96 -5.22 -7.79 10.37
CA LEU A 96 -6.05 -8.93 9.97
C LEU A 96 -5.94 -10.12 10.94
N THR A 97 -4.78 -10.33 11.57
CA THR A 97 -4.60 -11.43 12.55
C THR A 97 -5.34 -11.20 13.87
N GLU A 98 -5.71 -9.96 14.18
CA GLU A 98 -6.46 -9.62 15.40
C GLU A 98 -7.98 -9.78 15.22
N LEU A 99 -8.46 -9.95 13.99
CA LEU A 99 -9.88 -10.10 13.70
C LEU A 99 -10.35 -11.54 13.94
N SER A 100 -11.51 -11.68 14.57
CA SER A 100 -12.22 -12.96 14.63
C SER A 100 -12.80 -13.36 13.28
N THR A 101 -13.19 -14.63 13.14
CA THR A 101 -13.80 -15.17 11.91
C THR A 101 -15.01 -14.36 11.44
N ASP A 102 -15.90 -13.99 12.36
CA ASP A 102 -17.11 -13.21 12.05
C ASP A 102 -16.76 -11.81 11.53
N GLU A 103 -15.72 -11.19 12.10
CA GLU A 103 -15.23 -9.88 11.66
C GLU A 103 -14.58 -9.97 10.28
N ILE A 104 -13.83 -11.04 9.99
CA ILE A 104 -13.29 -11.29 8.65
C ILE A 104 -14.42 -11.48 7.63
N MET A 105 -15.47 -12.23 7.97
CA MET A 105 -16.65 -12.38 7.10
C MET A 105 -17.33 -11.03 6.86
N ARG A 106 -17.51 -10.22 7.91
CA ARG A 106 -18.10 -8.88 7.79
C ARG A 106 -17.24 -7.97 6.92
N LEU A 107 -15.93 -7.98 7.09
CA LEU A 107 -14.96 -7.23 6.29
C LEU A 107 -15.07 -7.60 4.80
N GLN A 108 -15.20 -8.88 4.47
CA GLN A 108 -15.34 -9.34 3.09
C GLN A 108 -16.63 -8.86 2.43
N VAL A 109 -17.76 -8.94 3.14
CA VAL A 109 -19.05 -8.44 2.67
C VAL A 109 -18.98 -6.95 2.39
N LEU A 110 -18.51 -6.16 3.37
CA LEU A 110 -18.34 -4.71 3.22
C LEU A 110 -17.36 -4.36 2.10
N SER A 111 -16.28 -5.13 1.93
CA SER A 111 -15.31 -4.90 0.86
C SER A 111 -15.96 -4.96 -0.52
N VAL A 112 -16.93 -5.86 -0.71
CA VAL A 112 -17.69 -6.00 -1.96
C VAL A 112 -18.69 -4.85 -2.10
N GLU A 113 -19.52 -4.61 -1.08
CA GLU A 113 -20.55 -3.55 -1.09
C GLU A 113 -19.94 -2.16 -1.38
N LEU A 114 -18.76 -1.91 -0.84
CA LEU A 114 -18.10 -0.61 -0.91
C LEU A 114 -17.15 -0.46 -2.10
N THR A 115 -17.10 -1.41 -3.04
CA THR A 115 -16.04 -1.50 -4.08
C THR A 115 -15.84 -0.20 -4.86
N ASP A 116 -16.94 0.46 -5.22
CA ASP A 116 -16.94 1.64 -6.10
C ASP A 116 -16.92 2.97 -5.34
N TYR A 117 -16.79 2.92 -4.01
CA TYR A 117 -16.86 4.11 -3.16
C TYR A 117 -15.48 4.54 -2.65
N ASN A 118 -15.32 5.85 -2.53
CA ASN A 118 -14.21 6.49 -1.84
C ASN A 118 -14.43 6.35 -0.33
N LEU A 119 -13.47 5.72 0.33
CA LEU A 119 -13.50 5.42 1.77
C LEU A 119 -12.65 6.39 2.60
N GLU A 120 -11.94 7.31 1.96
CA GLU A 120 -11.30 8.46 2.60
C GLU A 120 -12.31 9.61 2.68
N THR A 121 -13.41 9.36 3.39
CA THR A 121 -14.47 10.32 3.66
C THR A 121 -14.34 10.82 5.09
N ASP A 122 -14.66 12.09 5.34
CA ASP A 122 -14.84 12.57 6.70
C ASP A 122 -16.11 11.93 7.29
N PHE A 123 -15.93 10.93 8.15
CA PHE A 123 -17.04 10.16 8.70
C PHE A 123 -17.93 10.99 9.64
N SER A 124 -17.41 12.10 10.18
CA SER A 124 -18.19 13.08 10.94
C SER A 124 -19.35 13.60 10.08
N SER A 125 -19.07 13.93 8.81
CA SER A 125 -20.06 14.43 7.85
C SER A 125 -21.13 13.40 7.43
N LEU A 126 -20.92 12.11 7.71
CA LEU A 126 -21.87 11.06 7.38
C LEU A 126 -22.95 10.85 8.45
N TYR A 127 -22.69 11.29 9.69
CA TYR A 127 -23.58 11.07 10.83
C TYR A 127 -24.01 12.34 11.59
N GLU A 128 -23.43 13.50 11.28
CA GLU A 128 -24.03 14.82 11.53
C GLU A 128 -25.13 15.11 10.51
#